data_AF-A0A6N3DMX0-F1
#
_entry.id   AF-A0A6N3DMX0-F1
#
_cell.length_a   1.000
_cell.length_b   1.000
_cell.length_c   1.000
_cell.angle_alpha   90.00
_cell.angle_beta   90.00
_cell.angle_gamma   90.00
#
_symmetry.space_group_name_H-M   'P 1'
#
loop_
_entity.id
_entity.type
_entity.pdbx_description
1 polymer ?
#
loop_
_entity_poly.entity_id
_entity_poly.type
_entity_poly.pdbx_seq_one_letter_code
_entity_poly.pdbx_strand_id
1 'polypeptide(L)'
;MNQNKIAFIICTNNQLYFNECQYYIHNLILPEGMELDVIGITEAPSMCAGYNAGMQSSDAKYKVYLHQDVFIREPKFIIYLLERFQKDKQIGMIGMIGGNGMPKTGVTYRAWNVGKVDCRDPDMAYYMYGAKDMKKEDTIVEAVDGLLIATQYDIPWREDLFTHFDFYDVSQSFEMRRAGYKVLVPYQETPWVIHDSSFAKLTYYDEARKICLKEYPEYLYADGGFEFIYDKEWNDLSDLLADQIKALIAAHEWKQVGQIIDSYRKTGRKSSEIETLGILYDIYEKEKTISVKNSFFMGCWNYQEIYEKYMSVRFLMRRMELGLQPVSYQELWDAIAAEQISYETLEELILRSTVDKKKVLEQLIKIYKVAGVDNQVVVCEKLFKIIERRMIPITYSRVQ
;
A
#
# COMPACT_ATOMS: atom_id res chain seq x y z
N MET A 1 -26.88 -9.81 -12.89
CA MET A 1 -25.96 -9.76 -11.74
C MET A 1 -26.33 -10.83 -10.73
N ASN A 2 -25.40 -11.72 -10.40
CA ASN A 2 -25.49 -12.73 -9.35
C ASN A 2 -25.40 -12.08 -7.96
N GLN A 3 -26.48 -12.14 -7.18
CA GLN A 3 -26.58 -11.50 -5.86
C GLN A 3 -25.66 -12.11 -4.80
N ASN A 4 -25.25 -13.36 -5.01
CA ASN A 4 -24.44 -14.13 -4.08
C ASN A 4 -22.98 -14.16 -4.53
N LYS A 5 -22.50 -13.15 -5.26
CA LYS A 5 -21.15 -13.15 -5.79
C LYS A 5 -20.48 -11.80 -5.60
N ILE A 6 -19.23 -11.85 -5.13
CA ILE A 6 -18.33 -10.71 -5.02
C ILE A 6 -17.09 -10.96 -5.88
N ALA A 7 -16.72 -9.97 -6.69
CA ALA A 7 -15.51 -10.03 -7.51
C ALA A 7 -14.51 -8.98 -7.06
N PHE A 8 -13.26 -9.38 -6.86
CA PHE A 8 -12.11 -8.49 -6.68
C PHE A 8 -11.44 -8.26 -8.03
N ILE A 9 -11.34 -7.01 -8.48
CA ILE A 9 -10.80 -6.62 -9.78
C ILE A 9 -9.52 -5.82 -9.53
N ILE A 10 -8.40 -6.34 -10.02
CA ILE A 10 -7.06 -5.81 -9.72
C ILE A 10 -6.33 -5.55 -11.04
N CYS A 11 -6.02 -4.28 -11.32
CA CYS A 11 -5.06 -3.97 -12.39
C CYS A 11 -3.65 -4.25 -11.87
N THR A 12 -2.88 -5.06 -12.58
CA THR A 12 -1.56 -5.51 -12.11
C THR A 12 -0.50 -5.51 -13.20
N ASN A 13 0.71 -5.15 -12.79
CA ASN A 13 1.94 -5.27 -13.57
C ASN A 13 3.09 -5.92 -12.76
N ASN A 14 2.83 -6.33 -11.52
CA ASN A 14 3.80 -6.95 -10.63
C ASN A 14 3.20 -8.22 -10.00
N GLN A 15 3.69 -9.37 -10.44
CA GLN A 15 3.18 -10.67 -10.03
C GLN A 15 3.37 -10.93 -8.52
N LEU A 16 4.43 -10.41 -7.89
CA LEU A 16 4.63 -10.58 -6.44
C LEU A 16 3.54 -9.87 -5.64
N TYR A 17 3.23 -8.63 -6.01
CA TYR A 17 2.15 -7.87 -5.38
C TYR A 17 0.80 -8.52 -5.63
N PHE A 18 0.52 -8.97 -6.86
CA PHE A 18 -0.71 -9.68 -7.17
C PHE A 18 -0.88 -10.95 -6.33
N ASN A 19 0.17 -11.77 -6.22
CA ASN A 19 0.15 -12.99 -5.40
C ASN A 19 -0.11 -12.68 -3.92
N GLU A 20 0.55 -11.64 -3.37
CA GLU A 20 0.32 -11.24 -1.97
C GLU A 20 -1.09 -10.69 -1.78
N CYS A 21 -1.60 -9.88 -2.71
CA CYS A 21 -2.97 -9.39 -2.70
C CYS A 21 -3.99 -10.55 -2.66
N GLN A 22 -3.81 -11.55 -3.54
CA GLN A 22 -4.62 -12.77 -3.57
C GLN A 22 -4.55 -13.53 -2.24
N TYR A 23 -3.37 -13.65 -1.64
CA TYR A 23 -3.20 -14.30 -0.35
C TYR A 23 -4.11 -13.65 0.71
N TYR A 24 -4.15 -12.33 0.81
CA TYR A 24 -5.02 -11.65 1.76
C TYR A 24 -6.51 -11.82 1.43
N ILE A 25 -6.89 -11.74 0.14
CA ILE A 25 -8.28 -11.91 -0.29
C ILE A 25 -8.81 -13.32 0.05
N HIS A 26 -8.01 -14.36 -0.20
CA HIS A 26 -8.41 -15.75 0.09
C HIS A 26 -8.47 -16.08 1.58
N ASN A 27 -7.91 -15.22 2.45
CA ASN A 27 -8.02 -15.36 3.90
C ASN A 27 -9.20 -14.56 4.50
N LEU A 28 -10.00 -13.88 3.67
CA LEU A 28 -11.22 -13.20 4.13
C LEU A 28 -12.32 -14.22 4.46
N ILE A 29 -13.13 -13.89 5.47
CA ILE A 29 -14.30 -14.68 5.85
C ILE A 29 -15.40 -14.40 4.83
N LEU A 30 -15.67 -15.39 3.99
CA LEU A 30 -16.74 -15.37 3.02
C LEU A 30 -18.07 -15.76 3.69
N PRO A 31 -19.16 -14.96 3.56
CA PRO A 31 -20.48 -15.37 4.04
C PRO A 31 -20.95 -16.68 3.40
N GLU A 32 -21.76 -17.45 4.15
CA GLU A 32 -22.32 -18.69 3.64
C GLU A 32 -23.12 -18.46 2.35
N GLY A 33 -22.88 -19.31 1.35
CA GLY A 33 -23.54 -19.24 0.04
C GLY A 33 -23.02 -18.13 -0.87
N MET A 34 -22.03 -17.33 -0.46
CA MET A 34 -21.38 -16.35 -1.33
C MET A 34 -20.23 -16.98 -2.13
N GLU A 35 -20.11 -16.57 -3.38
CA GLU A 35 -19.02 -16.89 -4.29
C GLU A 35 -18.02 -15.73 -4.35
N LEU A 36 -16.74 -16.07 -4.48
CA LEU A 36 -15.61 -15.13 -4.53
C LEU A 36 -14.84 -15.33 -5.84
N ASP A 37 -14.75 -14.27 -6.63
CA ASP A 37 -13.87 -14.19 -7.80
C ASP A 37 -12.72 -13.23 -7.54
N VAL A 38 -11.53 -13.54 -8.09
CA VAL A 38 -10.39 -12.61 -8.15
C VAL A 38 -9.93 -12.52 -9.60
N ILE A 39 -9.99 -11.31 -10.15
CA ILE A 39 -9.78 -11.00 -11.57
C ILE A 39 -8.57 -10.07 -11.67
N GLY A 40 -7.46 -10.60 -12.19
CA GLY A 40 -6.28 -9.82 -12.53
C GLY A 40 -6.38 -9.29 -13.96
N ILE A 41 -6.20 -7.98 -14.14
CA ILE A 41 -6.14 -7.32 -15.44
C ILE A 41 -4.70 -6.87 -15.67
N THR A 42 -4.02 -7.49 -16.62
CA THR A 42 -2.67 -7.10 -17.06
C THR A 42 -2.74 -6.18 -18.27
N GLU A 43 -1.68 -5.39 -18.46
CA GLU A 43 -1.53 -4.52 -19.64
C GLU A 43 -2.69 -3.53 -19.87
N ALA A 44 -3.37 -3.13 -18.79
CA ALA A 44 -4.42 -2.12 -18.86
C ALA A 44 -3.85 -0.77 -19.33
N PRO A 45 -4.42 -0.12 -20.37
CA PRO A 45 -3.91 1.15 -20.87
C PRO A 45 -4.17 2.32 -19.92
N SER A 46 -5.19 2.20 -19.06
CA SER A 46 -5.53 3.14 -17.99
C SER A 46 -6.23 2.40 -16.85
N MET A 47 -6.34 3.03 -15.68
CA MET A 47 -7.12 2.46 -14.57
C MET A 47 -8.59 2.30 -14.94
N CYS A 48 -9.20 3.30 -15.59
CA CYS A 48 -10.59 3.23 -16.03
C CYS A 48 -10.82 2.07 -17.02
N ALA A 49 -9.94 1.91 -18.01
CA ALA A 49 -10.08 0.86 -19.02
C ALA A 49 -9.91 -0.53 -18.40
N GLY A 50 -8.92 -0.71 -17.52
CA GLY A 50 -8.72 -1.97 -16.80
C GLY A 50 -9.91 -2.34 -15.92
N TYR A 51 -10.45 -1.36 -15.17
CA TYR A 51 -11.62 -1.58 -14.32
C TYR A 51 -12.92 -1.78 -15.11
N ASN A 52 -13.10 -1.14 -16.27
CA ASN A 52 -14.20 -1.44 -17.18
C ASN A 52 -14.11 -2.88 -17.71
N ALA A 53 -12.92 -3.32 -18.13
CA ALA A 53 -12.71 -4.69 -18.59
C ALA A 53 -13.07 -5.72 -17.50
N GLY A 54 -12.58 -5.53 -16.28
CA GLY A 54 -12.90 -6.40 -15.14
C GLY A 54 -14.37 -6.34 -14.71
N MET A 55 -15.00 -5.16 -14.78
CA MET A 55 -16.42 -4.99 -14.49
C MET A 55 -17.28 -5.75 -15.49
N GLN A 56 -16.96 -5.67 -16.78
CA GLN A 56 -17.70 -6.32 -17.86
C GLN A 56 -17.46 -7.84 -17.91
N SER A 57 -16.31 -8.32 -17.43
CA SER A 57 -15.99 -9.76 -17.40
C SER A 57 -16.64 -10.51 -16.23
N SER A 58 -17.35 -9.84 -15.32
CA SER A 58 -17.94 -10.45 -14.14
C SER A 58 -19.44 -10.17 -14.01
N ASP A 59 -20.20 -11.21 -13.68
CA ASP A 59 -21.62 -11.10 -13.35
C ASP A 59 -21.89 -10.79 -11.86
N ALA A 60 -20.84 -10.62 -11.05
CA ALA A 60 -20.94 -10.36 -9.62
C ALA A 60 -21.77 -9.11 -9.29
N LYS A 61 -22.65 -9.21 -8.29
CA LYS A 61 -23.41 -8.07 -7.77
C LYS A 61 -22.53 -7.06 -7.04
N TYR A 62 -21.54 -7.55 -6.30
CA TYR A 62 -20.61 -6.72 -5.57
C TYR A 62 -19.24 -6.78 -6.26
N LYS A 63 -18.63 -5.62 -6.50
CA LYS A 63 -17.33 -5.53 -7.17
C LYS A 63 -16.40 -4.68 -6.32
N VAL A 64 -15.21 -5.20 -6.05
CA VAL A 64 -14.17 -4.52 -5.29
C VAL A 64 -12.99 -4.26 -6.23
N TYR A 65 -12.77 -3.01 -6.56
CA TYR A 65 -11.67 -2.53 -7.37
C TYR A 65 -10.52 -2.19 -6.43
N LEU A 66 -9.35 -2.79 -6.65
CA LEU A 66 -8.28 -2.85 -5.67
C LEU A 66 -6.92 -2.69 -6.35
N HIS A 67 -6.02 -1.89 -5.77
CA HIS A 67 -4.65 -1.85 -6.25
C HIS A 67 -3.89 -3.13 -5.87
N GLN A 68 -2.96 -3.54 -6.71
CA GLN A 68 -2.14 -4.74 -6.48
C GLN A 68 -1.30 -4.66 -5.18
N ASP A 69 -0.99 -3.45 -4.71
CA ASP A 69 -0.19 -3.18 -3.50
C ASP A 69 -1.06 -2.89 -2.26
N VAL A 70 -2.36 -3.20 -2.32
CA VAL A 70 -3.29 -3.06 -1.19
C VAL A 70 -3.73 -4.41 -0.67
N PHE A 71 -3.55 -4.63 0.63
CA PHE A 71 -3.83 -5.89 1.32
C PHE A 71 -4.92 -5.71 2.38
N ILE A 72 -5.96 -6.53 2.31
CA ILE A 72 -7.11 -6.44 3.21
C ILE A 72 -6.82 -7.25 4.48
N ARG A 73 -6.54 -6.54 5.58
CA ARG A 73 -6.16 -7.15 6.87
C ARG A 73 -7.32 -7.42 7.82
N GLU A 74 -8.51 -6.88 7.54
CA GLU A 74 -9.74 -7.13 8.29
C GLU A 74 -10.43 -8.41 7.78
N PRO A 75 -10.42 -9.54 8.52
CA PRO A 75 -10.98 -10.80 8.03
C PRO A 75 -12.48 -10.73 7.74
N LYS A 76 -13.23 -9.85 8.43
CA LYS A 76 -14.68 -9.68 8.22
C LYS A 76 -15.01 -8.61 7.17
N PHE A 77 -14.04 -8.16 6.39
CA PHE A 77 -14.21 -7.08 5.41
C PHE A 77 -15.43 -7.28 4.50
N ILE A 78 -15.60 -8.47 3.90
CA ILE A 78 -16.72 -8.77 3.00
C ILE A 78 -18.05 -8.63 3.74
N ILE A 79 -18.17 -9.22 4.94
CA ILE A 79 -19.37 -9.13 5.78
C ILE A 79 -19.72 -7.66 6.05
N TYR A 80 -18.73 -6.87 6.46
CA TYR A 80 -18.90 -5.45 6.78
C TYR A 80 -19.31 -4.60 5.58
N LEU A 81 -18.80 -4.88 4.38
CA LEU A 81 -19.26 -4.23 3.16
C LEU A 81 -20.73 -4.56 2.87
N LEU A 82 -21.09 -5.84 2.92
CA LEU A 82 -22.43 -6.30 2.59
C LEU A 82 -23.48 -5.76 3.55
N GLU A 83 -23.20 -5.74 4.85
CA GLU A 83 -24.08 -5.15 5.87
C GLU A 83 -24.46 -3.71 5.51
N ARG A 84 -23.50 -2.91 5.03
CA ARG A 84 -23.70 -1.51 4.65
C ARG A 84 -24.52 -1.38 3.38
N PHE A 85 -24.17 -2.13 2.33
CA PHE A 85 -24.94 -2.16 1.09
C PHE A 85 -26.38 -2.68 1.27
N GLN A 86 -26.61 -3.58 2.22
CA GLN A 86 -27.93 -4.12 2.54
C GLN A 86 -28.75 -3.14 3.38
N LYS A 87 -28.11 -2.46 4.35
CA LYS A 87 -28.75 -1.50 5.25
C LYS A 87 -29.25 -0.24 4.53
N ASP A 88 -28.50 0.27 3.56
CA ASP A 88 -28.93 1.41 2.73
C ASP A 88 -28.59 1.16 1.25
N LYS A 89 -29.63 0.90 0.46
CA LYS A 89 -29.53 0.64 -0.98
C LYS A 89 -29.07 1.86 -1.79
N GLN A 90 -29.08 3.07 -1.20
CA GLN A 90 -28.51 4.25 -1.83
C GLN A 90 -26.99 4.29 -1.73
N ILE A 91 -26.34 3.50 -0.85
CA ILE A 91 -24.88 3.41 -0.83
C ILE A 91 -24.42 2.66 -2.08
N GLY A 92 -23.96 3.38 -3.08
CA GLY A 92 -23.47 2.79 -4.33
C GLY A 92 -22.01 2.39 -4.26
N MET A 93 -21.24 3.08 -3.42
CA MET A 93 -19.79 2.98 -3.33
C MET A 93 -19.30 3.08 -1.89
N ILE A 94 -18.30 2.26 -1.55
CA ILE A 94 -17.58 2.28 -0.26
C ILE A 94 -16.08 2.36 -0.54
N GLY A 95 -15.36 3.27 0.14
CA GLY A 95 -13.89 3.34 0.13
C GLY A 95 -13.30 3.37 1.55
N MET A 96 -11.99 3.20 1.69
CA MET A 96 -11.31 3.07 3.00
C MET A 96 -10.78 4.40 3.56
N ILE A 97 -10.57 5.38 2.70
CA ILE A 97 -10.27 6.76 3.06
C ILE A 97 -10.88 7.67 2.00
N GLY A 98 -11.37 8.84 2.41
CA GLY A 98 -12.09 9.75 1.53
C GLY A 98 -12.29 11.11 2.16
N GLY A 99 -12.91 12.01 1.40
CA GLY A 99 -12.94 13.43 1.73
C GLY A 99 -14.27 14.11 1.43
N ASN A 100 -14.48 15.20 2.16
CA ASN A 100 -15.51 16.21 1.93
C ASN A 100 -14.85 17.57 1.73
N GLY A 101 -15.49 18.45 0.95
CA GLY A 101 -14.96 19.77 0.63
C GLY A 101 -13.86 19.66 -0.43
N MET A 102 -14.23 19.12 -1.60
CA MET A 102 -13.28 18.98 -2.69
C MET A 102 -12.78 20.35 -3.17
N PRO A 103 -11.44 20.55 -3.27
CA PRO A 103 -10.87 21.87 -3.50
C PRO A 103 -11.11 22.34 -4.93
N LYS A 104 -11.39 23.65 -5.10
CA LYS A 104 -11.49 24.32 -6.41
C LYS A 104 -10.23 24.16 -7.28
N THR A 105 -9.08 23.86 -6.67
CA THR A 105 -7.84 23.61 -7.40
C THR A 105 -7.81 22.23 -8.05
N GLY A 106 -8.73 21.32 -7.70
CA GLY A 106 -8.73 19.94 -8.16
C GLY A 106 -7.60 19.07 -7.58
N VAL A 107 -6.78 19.59 -6.65
CA VAL A 107 -5.73 18.80 -5.98
C VAL A 107 -6.34 18.00 -4.82
N THR A 108 -6.86 16.82 -5.13
CA THR A 108 -7.74 16.03 -4.25
C THR A 108 -7.02 15.15 -3.23
N TYR A 109 -5.79 14.71 -3.48
CA TYR A 109 -5.07 13.74 -2.62
C TYR A 109 -4.74 14.26 -1.20
N ARG A 110 -5.02 15.54 -0.90
CA ARG A 110 -4.91 16.13 0.45
C ARG A 110 -6.26 16.48 1.08
N ALA A 111 -7.36 16.14 0.41
CA ALA A 111 -8.71 16.43 0.85
C ALA A 111 -9.32 15.29 1.70
N TRP A 112 -8.61 14.17 1.85
CA TRP A 112 -9.12 13.03 2.60
C TRP A 112 -9.19 13.35 4.10
N ASN A 113 -10.40 13.44 4.62
CA ASN A 113 -10.70 13.85 6.00
C ASN A 113 -11.50 12.81 6.78
N VAL A 114 -11.79 11.65 6.19
CA VAL A 114 -12.48 10.51 6.82
C VAL A 114 -11.75 9.21 6.47
N GLY A 115 -11.63 8.30 7.44
CA GLY A 115 -11.10 6.95 7.22
C GLY A 115 -9.69 6.74 7.77
N LYS A 116 -9.18 5.52 7.61
CA LYS A 116 -7.87 5.10 8.11
C LYS A 116 -7.20 4.11 7.17
N VAL A 117 -5.89 4.23 6.97
CA VAL A 117 -5.08 3.31 6.15
C VAL A 117 -3.80 2.95 6.91
N ASP A 118 -3.38 1.70 6.84
CA ASP A 118 -2.05 1.26 7.28
C ASP A 118 -1.07 1.46 6.11
N CYS A 119 -0.30 2.55 6.14
CA CYS A 119 0.62 2.92 5.07
C CYS A 119 2.00 2.32 5.31
N ARG A 120 2.58 1.74 4.27
CA ARG A 120 3.89 1.09 4.29
C ARG A 120 4.73 1.63 3.15
N ASP A 121 5.18 2.88 3.27
CA ASP A 121 6.09 3.43 2.26
C ASP A 121 7.55 2.97 2.51
N PRO A 122 8.45 3.15 1.53
CA PRO A 122 9.84 2.71 1.67
C PRO A 122 10.60 3.41 2.82
N ASP A 123 10.22 4.62 3.21
CA ASP A 123 10.89 5.39 4.25
C ASP A 123 10.36 5.02 5.65
N MET A 124 9.04 4.88 5.77
CA MET A 124 8.37 4.68 7.04
C MET A 124 7.00 3.96 6.91
N ALA A 125 6.74 3.09 7.87
CA ALA A 125 5.44 2.50 8.14
C ALA A 125 4.67 3.28 9.22
N TYR A 126 3.41 3.63 8.94
CA TYR A 126 2.56 4.44 9.82
C TYR A 126 1.07 4.25 9.52
N TYR A 127 0.20 4.72 10.42
CA TYR A 127 -1.23 4.82 10.13
C TYR A 127 -1.60 6.22 9.63
N MET A 128 -2.22 6.29 8.45
CA MET A 128 -2.79 7.52 7.91
C MET A 128 -4.26 7.65 8.30
N TYR A 129 -4.61 8.70 9.03
CA TYR A 129 -6.00 9.04 9.35
C TYR A 129 -6.47 10.21 8.48
N GLY A 130 -7.78 10.34 8.28
CA GLY A 130 -8.36 11.49 7.57
C GLY A 130 -8.07 12.82 8.27
N ALA A 131 -8.96 13.24 9.16
CA ALA A 131 -8.80 14.43 10.00
C ALA A 131 -8.71 14.06 11.50
N LYS A 132 -8.10 14.93 12.31
CA LYS A 132 -7.98 14.73 13.76
C LYS A 132 -9.33 14.63 14.47
N ASP A 133 -10.29 15.40 13.99
CA ASP A 133 -11.65 15.54 14.49
C ASP A 133 -12.67 14.73 13.68
N MET A 134 -12.21 13.78 12.86
CA MET A 134 -13.13 12.91 12.11
C MET A 134 -14.08 12.15 13.04
N LYS A 135 -15.30 11.95 12.57
CA LYS A 135 -16.34 11.28 13.36
C LYS A 135 -16.01 9.80 13.56
N LYS A 136 -16.51 9.22 14.66
CA LYS A 136 -16.41 7.79 14.96
C LYS A 136 -17.64 7.01 14.48
N GLU A 137 -18.06 7.27 13.25
CA GLU A 137 -19.24 6.66 12.62
C GLU A 137 -19.06 6.56 11.10
N ASP A 138 -19.80 5.63 10.48
CA ASP A 138 -19.91 5.53 9.03
C ASP A 138 -20.30 6.90 8.46
N THR A 139 -19.52 7.43 7.51
CA THR A 139 -19.65 8.81 7.06
C THR A 139 -19.79 8.86 5.54
N ILE A 140 -20.85 9.54 5.07
CA ILE A 140 -21.01 9.86 3.66
C ILE A 140 -19.96 10.90 3.26
N VAL A 141 -19.27 10.65 2.15
CA VAL A 141 -18.19 11.50 1.62
C VAL A 141 -18.49 11.91 0.18
N GLU A 142 -17.74 12.90 -0.31
CA GLU A 142 -17.88 13.39 -1.69
C GLU A 142 -17.05 12.58 -2.69
N ALA A 143 -15.90 12.07 -2.24
CA ALA A 143 -15.02 11.18 -2.99
C ALA A 143 -14.18 10.30 -2.07
N VAL A 144 -13.70 9.17 -2.60
CA VAL A 144 -12.78 8.24 -1.93
C VAL A 144 -11.49 8.10 -2.73
N ASP A 145 -10.43 7.70 -2.03
CA ASP A 145 -9.17 7.31 -2.63
C ASP A 145 -9.29 5.98 -3.37
N GLY A 146 -8.62 5.87 -4.52
CA GLY A 146 -8.71 4.74 -5.41
C GLY A 146 -8.01 3.45 -4.96
N LEU A 147 -7.29 3.46 -3.84
CA LEU A 147 -6.60 2.27 -3.31
C LEU A 147 -7.53 1.07 -3.14
N LEU A 148 -8.79 1.32 -2.77
CA LEU A 148 -9.85 0.32 -2.69
C LEU A 148 -11.20 1.01 -2.85
N ILE A 149 -11.97 0.57 -3.84
CA ILE A 149 -13.34 1.00 -4.09
C ILE A 149 -14.23 -0.24 -4.19
N ALA A 150 -15.23 -0.37 -3.33
CA ALA A 150 -16.26 -1.39 -3.44
C ALA A 150 -17.56 -0.79 -3.95
N THR A 151 -18.23 -1.43 -4.90
CA THR A 151 -19.54 -0.99 -5.43
C THR A 151 -20.57 -2.12 -5.45
N GLN A 152 -21.85 -1.76 -5.42
CA GLN A 152 -22.97 -2.70 -5.65
C GLN A 152 -23.77 -2.40 -6.93
N TYR A 153 -23.38 -1.37 -7.68
CA TYR A 153 -23.96 -0.99 -8.96
C TYR A 153 -22.85 -0.74 -9.97
N ASP A 154 -23.12 -1.13 -11.21
CA ASP A 154 -22.20 -0.91 -12.32
C ASP A 154 -22.49 0.47 -12.91
N ILE A 155 -21.51 1.36 -12.79
CA ILE A 155 -21.43 2.61 -13.55
C ILE A 155 -20.10 2.57 -14.30
N PRO A 156 -20.11 2.80 -15.63
CA PRO A 156 -18.88 2.81 -16.42
C PRO A 156 -17.84 3.77 -15.87
N TRP A 157 -16.61 3.29 -15.76
CA TRP A 157 -15.47 4.15 -15.49
C TRP A 157 -15.25 5.03 -16.71
N ARG A 158 -14.94 6.32 -16.50
CA ARG A 158 -14.80 7.33 -17.56
C ARG A 158 -13.49 7.17 -18.34
N GLU A 159 -13.30 6.02 -18.98
CA GLU A 159 -12.15 5.73 -19.85
C GLU A 159 -12.10 6.65 -21.08
N ASP A 160 -13.23 7.28 -21.43
CA ASP A 160 -13.34 8.32 -22.45
C ASP A 160 -12.65 9.64 -22.04
N LEU A 161 -12.44 9.87 -20.74
CA LEU A 161 -11.81 11.06 -20.20
C LEU A 161 -10.46 10.80 -19.56
N PHE A 162 -10.35 9.74 -18.76
CA PHE A 162 -9.18 9.46 -17.93
C PHE A 162 -8.44 8.24 -18.50
N THR A 163 -7.40 8.54 -19.27
CA THR A 163 -6.61 7.58 -20.05
C THR A 163 -5.28 7.19 -19.38
N HIS A 164 -5.07 7.60 -18.13
CA HIS A 164 -3.89 7.26 -17.33
C HIS A 164 -4.30 6.64 -15.96
N PHE A 165 -3.53 6.89 -14.90
CA PHE A 165 -3.68 6.21 -13.61
C PHE A 165 -4.16 7.14 -12.48
N ASP A 166 -4.60 8.36 -12.81
CA ASP A 166 -5.08 9.36 -11.86
C ASP A 166 -6.58 9.66 -12.09
N PHE A 167 -7.27 10.16 -11.05
CA PHE A 167 -8.67 10.65 -11.07
C PHE A 167 -9.77 9.65 -11.43
N TYR A 168 -9.47 8.40 -11.78
CA TYR A 168 -10.50 7.36 -11.97
C TYR A 168 -11.37 7.18 -10.71
N ASP A 169 -10.79 7.34 -9.52
CA ASP A 169 -11.44 7.24 -8.21
C ASP A 169 -12.36 8.43 -7.89
N VAL A 170 -11.86 9.65 -8.06
CA VAL A 170 -12.61 10.89 -7.86
C VAL A 170 -13.75 11.00 -8.88
N SER A 171 -13.47 10.75 -10.15
CA SER A 171 -14.50 10.79 -11.20
C SER A 171 -15.56 9.72 -10.97
N GLN A 172 -15.18 8.49 -10.61
CA GLN A 172 -16.16 7.45 -10.30
C GLN A 172 -17.02 7.82 -9.08
N SER A 173 -16.43 8.45 -8.05
CA SER A 173 -17.19 8.97 -6.91
C SER A 173 -18.23 10.01 -7.33
N PHE A 174 -17.88 10.91 -8.26
CA PHE A 174 -18.79 11.91 -8.80
C PHE A 174 -19.88 11.29 -9.67
N GLU A 175 -19.54 10.30 -10.51
CA GLU A 175 -20.52 9.58 -11.32
C GLU A 175 -21.52 8.79 -10.46
N MET A 176 -21.07 8.18 -9.35
CA MET A 176 -21.98 7.57 -8.37
C MET A 176 -22.98 8.58 -7.81
N ARG A 177 -22.50 9.77 -7.44
CA ARG A 177 -23.36 10.84 -6.93
C ARG A 177 -24.30 11.39 -8.00
N ARG A 178 -23.82 11.54 -9.24
CA ARG A 178 -24.61 11.99 -10.39
C ARG A 178 -25.73 10.99 -10.72
N ALA A 179 -25.49 9.69 -10.53
CA ALA A 179 -26.50 8.65 -10.64
C ALA A 179 -27.45 8.56 -9.41
N GLY A 180 -27.29 9.42 -8.41
CA GLY A 180 -28.16 9.47 -7.23
C GLY A 180 -27.75 8.54 -6.08
N TYR A 181 -26.55 7.96 -6.13
CA TYR A 181 -26.01 7.12 -5.06
C TYR A 181 -25.12 7.90 -4.08
N LYS A 182 -24.95 7.34 -2.89
CA LYS A 182 -24.05 7.81 -1.84
C LYS A 182 -22.71 7.09 -1.93
N VAL A 183 -21.65 7.83 -1.62
CA VAL A 183 -20.30 7.31 -1.40
C VAL A 183 -20.05 7.30 0.10
N LEU A 184 -19.61 6.18 0.65
CA LEU A 184 -19.42 5.97 2.08
C LEU A 184 -17.97 5.63 2.40
N VAL A 185 -17.45 6.16 3.51
CA VAL A 185 -16.28 5.59 4.19
C VAL A 185 -16.75 4.99 5.52
N PRO A 186 -16.51 3.69 5.77
CA PRO A 186 -16.95 3.04 6.99
C PRO A 186 -16.11 3.53 8.17
N TYR A 187 -16.69 3.56 9.37
CA TYR A 187 -15.87 3.77 10.56
C TYR A 187 -14.97 2.57 10.81
N GLN A 188 -13.69 2.88 10.98
CA GLN A 188 -12.64 1.91 11.20
C GLN A 188 -12.03 2.17 12.58
N GLU A 189 -12.09 1.20 13.51
CA GLU A 189 -11.37 1.32 14.78
C GLU A 189 -9.86 1.28 14.54
N THR A 190 -9.41 0.30 13.76
CA THR A 190 -8.07 0.19 13.18
C THR A 190 -8.16 0.12 11.66
N PRO A 191 -7.10 0.47 10.90
CA PRO A 191 -7.14 0.37 9.44
C PRO A 191 -7.54 -1.04 8.96
N TRP A 192 -8.50 -1.11 8.04
CA TRP A 192 -8.93 -2.39 7.45
C TRP A 192 -8.02 -2.88 6.35
N VAL A 193 -7.25 -1.97 5.75
CA VAL A 193 -6.34 -2.25 4.65
C VAL A 193 -4.95 -1.71 4.94
N ILE A 194 -3.97 -2.42 4.40
CA ILE A 194 -2.59 -1.99 4.26
C ILE A 194 -2.41 -1.51 2.82
N HIS A 195 -1.79 -0.36 2.64
CA HIS A 195 -1.34 0.14 1.34
C HIS A 195 0.18 0.15 1.37
N ASP A 196 0.82 -0.73 0.58
CA ASP A 196 2.28 -0.77 0.40
C ASP A 196 2.75 0.33 -0.54
N SER A 197 2.39 1.56 -0.16
CA SER A 197 2.37 2.74 -1.01
C SER A 197 3.78 3.16 -1.43
N SER A 198 3.95 3.41 -2.72
CA SER A 198 5.06 4.23 -3.21
C SER A 198 4.77 5.73 -3.04
N PHE A 199 5.79 6.57 -3.20
CA PHE A 199 5.64 8.01 -3.34
C PHE A 199 5.01 8.27 -4.70
N ALA A 200 3.91 9.02 -4.73
CA ALA A 200 3.17 9.29 -5.95
C ALA A 200 4.05 10.04 -6.98
N LYS A 201 4.20 9.47 -8.18
CA LYS A 201 4.94 10.11 -9.28
C LYS A 201 4.16 11.29 -9.89
N LEU A 202 2.83 11.21 -9.93
CA LEU A 202 1.92 12.27 -10.42
C LEU A 202 2.20 12.77 -11.85
N THR A 203 2.80 11.91 -12.70
CA THR A 203 3.26 12.27 -14.06
C THR A 203 2.19 12.88 -14.93
N TYR A 204 0.98 12.32 -14.91
CA TYR A 204 -0.15 12.78 -15.73
C TYR A 204 -1.26 13.43 -14.89
N TYR A 205 -0.97 13.71 -13.61
CA TYR A 205 -1.97 14.19 -12.66
C TYR A 205 -2.56 15.53 -13.09
N ASP A 206 -1.74 16.47 -13.58
CA ASP A 206 -2.24 17.80 -13.99
C ASP A 206 -3.17 17.75 -15.20
N GLU A 207 -2.90 16.85 -16.14
CA GLU A 207 -3.72 16.65 -17.33
C GLU A 207 -5.10 16.13 -16.91
N ALA A 208 -5.13 15.07 -16.10
CA ALA A 208 -6.36 14.52 -15.54
C ALA A 208 -7.09 15.53 -14.64
N ARG A 209 -6.36 16.32 -13.83
CA ARG A 209 -6.91 17.38 -12.99
C ARG A 209 -7.63 18.44 -13.79
N LYS A 210 -7.05 18.90 -14.91
CA LYS A 210 -7.67 19.88 -15.81
C LYS A 210 -8.93 19.32 -16.47
N ILE A 211 -8.92 18.04 -16.86
CA ILE A 211 -10.12 17.35 -17.37
C ILE A 211 -11.21 17.33 -16.29
N CYS A 212 -10.87 16.92 -15.06
CA CYS A 212 -11.78 16.87 -13.93
C CYS A 212 -12.39 18.24 -13.60
N LEU A 213 -11.57 19.31 -13.59
CA LEU A 213 -12.04 20.68 -13.36
C LEU A 213 -13.05 21.16 -14.39
N LYS A 214 -12.89 20.74 -15.65
CA LYS A 214 -13.80 21.11 -16.73
C LYS A 214 -15.10 20.31 -16.70
N GLU A 215 -15.00 19.01 -16.40
CA GLU A 215 -16.13 18.06 -16.47
C GLU A 215 -17.01 18.09 -15.20
N TYR A 216 -16.40 18.38 -14.05
CA TYR A 216 -17.04 18.28 -12.73
C TYR A 216 -16.93 19.57 -11.88
N PRO A 217 -17.09 20.79 -12.45
CA PRO A 217 -16.94 22.03 -11.69
C PRO A 217 -17.90 22.14 -10.51
N GLU A 218 -19.10 21.55 -10.61
CA GLU A 218 -20.12 21.53 -9.55
C GLU A 218 -19.69 20.75 -8.30
N TYR A 219 -18.75 19.81 -8.44
CA TYR A 219 -18.25 19.00 -7.35
C TYR A 219 -16.98 19.56 -6.72
N LEU A 220 -16.36 20.60 -7.30
CA LEU A 220 -15.08 21.18 -6.89
C LEU A 220 -15.26 22.61 -6.40
N TYR A 221 -15.69 22.78 -5.15
CA TYR A 221 -16.20 24.06 -4.64
C TYR A 221 -15.48 24.60 -3.39
N ALA A 222 -14.64 23.81 -2.73
CA ALA A 222 -14.03 24.24 -1.47
C ALA A 222 -12.81 25.15 -1.69
N ASP A 223 -12.69 26.17 -0.85
CA ASP A 223 -11.48 26.99 -0.75
C ASP A 223 -10.40 26.27 0.07
N GLY A 224 -9.15 26.75 0.01
CA GLY A 224 -8.04 26.16 0.78
C GLY A 224 -7.35 24.97 0.10
N GLY A 225 -7.46 24.87 -1.23
CA GLY A 225 -6.67 23.92 -2.03
C GLY A 225 -5.22 24.35 -2.24
N PHE A 226 -4.41 23.44 -2.77
CA PHE A 226 -3.01 23.69 -3.12
C PHE A 226 -2.87 23.87 -4.63
N GLU A 227 -1.86 24.65 -5.03
CA GLU A 227 -1.39 24.65 -6.41
C GLU A 227 -0.66 23.34 -6.68
N PHE A 228 -0.93 22.74 -7.85
CA PHE A 228 -0.23 21.55 -8.28
C PHE A 228 1.14 21.93 -8.86
N ILE A 229 2.19 21.29 -8.37
CA ILE A 229 3.56 21.47 -8.86
C ILE A 229 4.11 20.09 -9.22
N TYR A 230 4.48 19.92 -10.48
CA TYR A 230 5.13 18.71 -10.97
C TYR A 230 6.62 18.93 -11.19
N ASP A 231 7.44 18.13 -10.54
CA ASP A 231 8.89 18.17 -10.70
C ASP A 231 9.35 17.09 -11.69
N LYS A 232 9.21 17.39 -12.99
CA LYS A 232 9.61 16.47 -14.07
C LYS A 232 11.10 16.14 -14.02
N GLU A 233 11.93 17.17 -13.80
CA GLU A 233 13.39 17.02 -13.78
C GLU A 233 13.83 16.06 -12.66
N TRP A 234 13.22 16.19 -11.48
CA TRP A 234 13.46 15.25 -10.39
C TRP A 234 13.08 13.83 -10.75
N ASN A 235 11.88 13.63 -11.28
CA ASN A 235 11.37 12.29 -11.57
C ASN A 235 12.25 11.60 -12.62
N ASP A 236 12.55 12.27 -13.74
CA ASP A 236 13.42 11.76 -14.79
C ASP A 236 14.83 11.44 -14.27
N LEU A 237 15.41 12.35 -13.46
CA LEU A 237 16.72 12.14 -12.86
C LEU A 237 16.72 10.97 -11.88
N SER A 238 15.66 10.84 -11.07
CA SER A 238 15.55 9.79 -10.06
C SER A 238 15.41 8.41 -10.70
N ASP A 239 14.69 8.30 -11.82
CA ASP A 239 14.56 7.04 -12.56
C ASP A 239 15.92 6.64 -13.18
N LEU A 240 16.65 7.58 -13.78
CA LEU A 240 18.01 7.34 -14.32
C LEU A 240 18.99 6.91 -13.20
N LEU A 241 18.97 7.60 -12.07
CA LEU A 241 19.81 7.27 -10.92
C LEU A 241 19.47 5.89 -10.34
N ALA A 242 18.19 5.54 -10.25
CA ALA A 242 17.77 4.22 -9.80
C ALA A 242 18.33 3.11 -10.70
N ASP A 243 18.23 3.26 -12.02
CA ASP A 243 18.79 2.29 -12.97
C ASP A 243 20.31 2.18 -12.87
N GLN A 244 21.02 3.29 -12.67
CA GLN A 244 22.46 3.27 -12.43
C GLN A 244 22.81 2.51 -11.14
N ILE A 245 22.08 2.75 -10.06
CA ILE A 245 22.31 2.06 -8.78
C ILE A 245 22.06 0.55 -8.92
N LYS A 246 20.97 0.14 -9.59
CA LYS A 246 20.70 -1.29 -9.86
C LYS A 246 21.85 -1.95 -10.62
N ALA A 247 22.38 -1.28 -11.65
CA ALA A 247 23.53 -1.77 -12.40
C ALA A 247 24.78 -1.92 -11.53
N LEU A 248 25.05 -0.96 -10.65
CA LEU A 248 26.17 -1.03 -9.70
C LEU A 248 25.99 -2.15 -8.67
N ILE A 249 24.78 -2.36 -8.16
CA ILE A 249 24.46 -3.49 -7.26
C ILE A 249 24.73 -4.82 -7.97
N ALA A 250 24.27 -4.97 -9.21
CA ALA A 250 24.50 -6.18 -10.01
C ALA A 250 25.99 -6.41 -10.31
N ALA A 251 26.79 -5.35 -10.41
CA ALA A 251 28.24 -5.41 -10.56
C ALA A 251 29.00 -5.56 -9.22
N HIS A 252 28.30 -5.65 -8.09
CA HIS A 252 28.87 -5.65 -6.73
C HIS A 252 29.72 -4.41 -6.38
N GLU A 253 29.47 -3.27 -7.04
CA GLU A 253 30.18 -2.00 -6.86
C GLU A 253 29.61 -1.16 -5.70
N TRP A 254 29.48 -1.79 -4.52
CA TRP A 254 28.79 -1.21 -3.34
C TRP A 254 29.38 0.11 -2.84
N LYS A 255 30.68 0.34 -3.03
CA LYS A 255 31.31 1.62 -2.68
C LYS A 255 30.71 2.78 -3.49
N GLN A 256 30.45 2.57 -4.78
CA GLN A 256 29.85 3.58 -5.65
C GLN A 256 28.37 3.75 -5.33
N VAL A 257 27.66 2.65 -5.04
CA VAL A 257 26.27 2.69 -4.55
C VAL A 257 26.17 3.61 -3.32
N GLY A 258 27.03 3.43 -2.32
CA GLY A 258 27.05 4.26 -1.12
C GLY A 258 27.24 5.74 -1.40
N GLN A 259 28.16 6.09 -2.30
CA GLN A 259 28.40 7.50 -2.69
C GLN A 259 27.15 8.14 -3.32
N ILE A 260 26.43 7.41 -4.18
CA ILE A 260 25.21 7.89 -4.82
C ILE A 260 24.09 8.02 -3.78
N ILE A 261 23.88 7.00 -2.94
CA ILE A 261 22.84 7.01 -1.89
C ILE A 261 23.07 8.15 -0.89
N ASP A 262 24.31 8.39 -0.45
CA ASP A 262 24.64 9.50 0.44
C ASP A 262 24.39 10.87 -0.21
N SER A 263 24.70 11.00 -1.50
CA SER A 263 24.40 12.22 -2.25
C SER A 263 22.90 12.45 -2.39
N TYR A 264 22.14 11.40 -2.73
CA TYR A 264 20.69 11.42 -2.83
C TYR A 264 20.04 11.84 -1.49
N ARG A 265 20.43 11.23 -0.37
CA ARG A 265 19.89 11.52 0.96
C ARG A 265 20.08 12.99 1.38
N LYS A 266 21.16 13.64 0.94
CA LYS A 266 21.43 15.06 1.21
C LYS A 266 20.50 16.02 0.47
N THR A 267 19.83 15.57 -0.59
CA THR A 267 18.91 16.43 -1.36
C THR A 267 17.61 16.74 -0.61
N GLY A 268 17.24 15.91 0.38
CA GLY A 268 15.95 16.00 1.07
C GLY A 268 14.74 15.63 0.20
N ARG A 269 14.97 15.15 -1.02
CA ARG A 269 13.93 14.68 -1.95
C ARG A 269 13.71 13.18 -1.79
N LYS A 270 12.57 12.69 -2.28
CA LYS A 270 12.13 11.30 -2.11
C LYS A 270 11.85 10.64 -3.46
N SER A 271 12.33 9.42 -3.63
CA SER A 271 12.02 8.50 -4.73
C SER A 271 11.91 7.09 -4.16
N SER A 272 10.80 6.41 -4.41
CA SER A 272 10.54 5.11 -3.77
C SER A 272 11.59 4.08 -4.13
N GLU A 273 11.99 4.07 -5.40
CA GLU A 273 12.95 3.10 -5.88
C GLU A 273 14.34 3.35 -5.28
N ILE A 274 14.78 4.62 -5.22
CA ILE A 274 16.07 4.96 -4.59
C ILE A 274 16.04 4.70 -3.07
N GLU A 275 14.91 4.94 -2.39
CA GLU A 275 14.79 4.56 -0.97
C GLU A 275 14.92 3.05 -0.78
N THR A 276 14.23 2.23 -1.58
CA THR A 276 14.38 0.77 -1.54
C THR A 276 15.83 0.34 -1.80
N LEU A 277 16.50 0.92 -2.80
CA LEU A 277 17.90 0.65 -3.09
C LEU A 277 18.82 1.08 -1.94
N GLY A 278 18.50 2.20 -1.28
CA GLY A 278 19.18 2.67 -0.08
C GLY A 278 19.06 1.70 1.09
N ILE A 279 17.90 1.04 1.24
CA ILE A 279 17.71 -0.02 2.25
C ILE A 279 18.60 -1.22 1.96
N LEU A 280 18.66 -1.66 0.70
CA LEU A 280 19.56 -2.74 0.30
C LEU A 280 21.03 -2.38 0.58
N TYR A 281 21.44 -1.15 0.30
CA TYR A 281 22.77 -0.65 0.66
C TYR A 281 23.01 -0.67 2.18
N ASP A 282 22.05 -0.22 2.98
CA ASP A 282 22.20 -0.21 4.44
C ASP A 282 22.29 -1.64 5.02
N ILE A 283 21.54 -2.59 4.46
CA ILE A 283 21.65 -4.02 4.79
C ILE A 283 23.07 -4.50 4.48
N TYR A 284 23.58 -4.22 3.28
CA TYR A 284 24.94 -4.62 2.88
C TYR A 284 26.01 -4.08 3.84
N GLU A 285 25.98 -2.79 4.16
CA GLU A 285 27.00 -2.18 5.03
C GLU A 285 26.95 -2.72 6.46
N LYS A 286 25.75 -2.96 7.01
CA LYS A 286 25.58 -3.58 8.34
C LYS A 286 26.12 -5.01 8.37
N GLU A 287 25.73 -5.83 7.40
CA GLU A 287 26.18 -7.22 7.30
C GLU A 287 27.70 -7.33 7.14
N LYS A 288 28.29 -6.46 6.31
CA LYS A 288 29.74 -6.38 6.10
C LYS A 288 30.49 -5.99 7.37
N THR A 289 29.97 -5.02 8.13
CA THR A 289 30.61 -4.55 9.37
C THR A 289 30.70 -5.66 10.43
N ILE A 290 29.67 -6.50 10.52
CA ILE A 290 29.56 -7.56 11.53
C ILE A 290 30.08 -8.91 11.02
N SER A 291 30.37 -9.03 9.71
CA SER A 291 30.84 -10.26 9.06
C SER A 291 29.88 -11.43 9.30
N VAL A 292 28.62 -11.25 8.88
CA VAL A 292 27.57 -12.27 9.00
C VAL A 292 27.94 -13.56 8.25
N LYS A 293 27.44 -14.69 8.75
CA LYS A 293 27.70 -16.03 8.19
C LYS A 293 27.14 -16.20 6.78
N ASN A 294 25.88 -15.80 6.57
CA ASN A 294 25.24 -15.77 5.26
C ASN A 294 24.76 -14.35 5.01
N SER A 295 25.25 -13.73 3.94
CA SER A 295 24.75 -12.43 3.53
C SER A 295 23.36 -12.54 2.91
N PHE A 296 22.55 -11.51 3.10
CA PHE A 296 21.26 -11.34 2.43
C PHE A 296 21.37 -11.48 0.91
N PHE A 297 22.49 -11.06 0.30
CA PHE A 297 22.72 -11.12 -1.15
C PHE A 297 23.22 -12.48 -1.65
N MET A 298 23.49 -13.42 -0.75
CA MET A 298 23.97 -14.74 -1.11
C MET A 298 22.90 -15.51 -1.90
N GLY A 299 23.31 -16.09 -3.03
CA GLY A 299 22.44 -16.85 -3.92
C GLY A 299 21.63 -16.01 -4.91
N CYS A 300 21.78 -14.68 -4.90
CA CYS A 300 21.17 -13.79 -5.88
C CYS A 300 22.18 -13.37 -6.96
N TRP A 301 21.85 -13.58 -8.23
CA TRP A 301 22.74 -13.31 -9.37
C TRP A 301 22.53 -11.94 -9.99
N ASN A 302 21.36 -11.32 -9.76
CA ASN A 302 20.97 -10.06 -10.35
C ASN A 302 20.08 -9.27 -9.39
N TYR A 303 19.80 -8.01 -9.72
CA TYR A 303 18.95 -7.13 -8.92
C TYR A 303 17.53 -7.68 -8.74
N GLN A 304 16.95 -8.32 -9.76
CA GLN A 304 15.58 -8.83 -9.69
C GLN A 304 15.45 -9.88 -8.59
N GLU A 305 16.38 -10.83 -8.50
CA GLU A 305 16.38 -11.85 -7.43
C GLU A 305 16.58 -11.25 -6.04
N ILE A 306 17.42 -10.22 -5.92
CA ILE A 306 17.61 -9.48 -4.65
C ILE A 306 16.30 -8.80 -4.24
N TYR A 307 15.65 -8.13 -5.19
CA TYR A 307 14.38 -7.45 -4.98
C TYR A 307 13.28 -8.43 -4.60
N GLU A 308 13.17 -9.56 -5.28
CA GLU A 308 12.19 -10.61 -4.96
C GLU A 308 12.41 -11.17 -3.55
N LYS A 309 13.66 -11.48 -3.19
CA LYS A 309 14.00 -11.92 -1.83
C LYS A 309 13.63 -10.86 -0.78
N TYR A 310 13.90 -9.59 -1.06
CA TYR A 310 13.56 -8.46 -0.19
C TYR A 310 12.06 -8.33 0.01
N MET A 311 11.29 -8.40 -1.08
CA MET A 311 9.83 -8.32 -1.02
C MET A 311 9.22 -9.50 -0.27
N SER A 312 9.68 -10.73 -0.53
CA SER A 312 9.23 -11.92 0.18
C SER A 312 9.46 -11.82 1.70
N VAL A 313 10.66 -11.39 2.13
CA VAL A 313 10.95 -11.19 3.56
C VAL A 313 10.04 -10.11 4.17
N ARG A 314 9.81 -8.99 3.47
CA ARG A 314 8.88 -7.94 3.93
C ARG A 314 7.45 -8.47 4.11
N PHE A 315 6.93 -9.22 3.15
CA PHE A 315 5.59 -9.78 3.21
C PHE A 315 5.45 -10.79 4.35
N LEU A 316 6.40 -11.73 4.50
CA LEU A 316 6.37 -12.70 5.59
C LEU A 316 6.50 -12.01 6.97
N MET A 317 7.33 -10.98 7.09
CA MET A 317 7.47 -10.20 8.32
C MET A 317 6.18 -9.42 8.64
N ARG A 318 5.45 -8.93 7.62
CA ARG A 318 4.14 -8.30 7.79
C ARG A 318 3.10 -9.30 8.30
N ARG A 319 3.08 -10.52 7.79
CA ARG A 319 2.21 -11.59 8.29
C ARG A 319 2.48 -11.89 9.77
N MET A 320 3.77 -11.92 10.15
CA MET A 320 4.22 -12.07 11.54
C MET A 320 3.76 -10.90 12.42
N GLU A 321 3.89 -9.65 11.96
CA GLU A 321 3.44 -8.45 12.66
C GLU A 321 1.93 -8.43 12.90
N LEU A 322 1.14 -8.84 11.89
CA LEU A 322 -0.31 -8.94 12.00
C LEU A 322 -0.77 -10.05 12.93
N GLY A 323 0.14 -10.93 13.38
CA GLY A 323 -0.19 -12.05 14.24
C GLY A 323 -0.95 -13.15 13.51
N LEU A 324 -0.72 -13.31 12.19
CA LEU A 324 -1.22 -14.46 11.45
C LEU A 324 -0.62 -15.76 12.01
N GLN A 325 -1.20 -16.90 11.63
CA GLN A 325 -0.73 -18.21 12.11
C GLN A 325 0.72 -18.45 11.67
N PRO A 326 1.59 -19.07 12.50
CA PRO A 326 3.01 -19.28 12.17
C PRO A 326 3.27 -19.91 10.80
N VAL A 327 2.41 -20.84 10.37
CA VAL A 327 2.49 -21.47 9.04
C VAL A 327 2.52 -20.45 7.89
N SER A 328 1.90 -19.27 8.06
CA SER A 328 1.86 -18.21 7.04
C SER A 328 3.19 -17.47 6.82
N TYR A 329 4.13 -17.61 7.75
CA TYR A 329 5.48 -17.03 7.66
C TYR A 329 6.57 -18.05 8.04
N GLN A 330 6.28 -19.35 7.90
CA GLN A 330 7.21 -20.42 8.27
C GLN A 330 8.53 -20.33 7.50
N GLU A 331 8.49 -19.96 6.22
CA GLU A 331 9.70 -19.73 5.41
C GLU A 331 10.64 -18.70 6.04
N LEU A 332 10.09 -17.59 6.54
CA LEU A 332 10.88 -16.58 7.24
C LEU A 332 11.40 -17.11 8.57
N TRP A 333 10.58 -17.87 9.31
CA TRP A 333 11.02 -18.52 10.55
C TRP A 333 12.23 -19.42 10.29
N ASP A 334 12.14 -20.30 9.30
CA ASP A 334 13.18 -21.27 8.94
C ASP A 334 14.46 -20.55 8.49
N ALA A 335 14.32 -19.51 7.66
CA ALA A 335 15.44 -18.72 7.18
C ALA A 335 16.16 -17.95 8.31
N ILE A 336 15.43 -17.45 9.32
CA ILE A 336 16.04 -16.82 10.50
C ILE A 336 16.76 -17.86 11.36
N ALA A 337 16.11 -19.00 11.63
CA ALA A 337 16.67 -20.06 12.46
C ALA A 337 17.93 -20.68 11.84
N ALA A 338 17.98 -20.77 10.51
CA ALA A 338 19.14 -21.24 9.75
C ALA A 338 20.21 -20.14 9.50
N GLU A 339 20.03 -18.93 10.06
CA GLU A 339 20.89 -17.76 9.84
C GLU A 339 21.06 -17.39 8.35
N GLN A 340 20.05 -17.67 7.51
CA GLN A 340 20.01 -17.26 6.11
C GLN A 340 19.49 -15.83 5.93
N ILE A 341 18.73 -15.34 6.90
CA ILE A 341 18.36 -13.93 7.05
C ILE A 341 18.96 -13.44 8.37
N SER A 342 19.87 -12.48 8.27
CA SER A 342 20.62 -11.92 9.39
C SER A 342 19.74 -11.04 10.29
N TYR A 343 20.16 -10.86 11.54
CA TYR A 343 19.51 -9.89 12.43
C TYR A 343 19.62 -8.47 11.87
N GLU A 344 20.74 -8.14 11.24
CA GLU A 344 21.02 -6.84 10.62
C GLU A 344 20.00 -6.51 9.52
N THR A 345 19.65 -7.52 8.70
CA THR A 345 18.56 -7.39 7.72
C THR A 345 17.23 -7.13 8.40
N LEU A 346 16.88 -7.94 9.40
CA LEU A 346 15.59 -7.83 10.10
C LEU A 346 15.47 -6.50 10.85
N GLU A 347 16.54 -6.02 11.47
CA GLU A 347 16.57 -4.73 12.15
C GLU A 347 16.23 -3.60 11.16
N GLU A 348 16.85 -3.60 9.98
CA GLU A 348 16.59 -2.59 8.95
C GLU A 348 15.12 -2.60 8.50
N LEU A 349 14.58 -3.79 8.26
CA LEU A 349 13.19 -3.96 7.86
C LEU A 349 12.22 -3.58 8.98
N ILE A 350 12.51 -3.91 10.23
CA ILE A 350 11.69 -3.52 11.40
C ILE A 350 11.64 -2.00 11.53
N LEU A 351 12.78 -1.33 11.38
CA LEU A 351 12.86 0.12 11.55
C LEU A 351 12.00 0.87 10.53
N ARG A 352 12.01 0.43 9.26
CA ARG A 352 11.36 1.13 8.15
C ARG A 352 9.97 0.61 7.79
N SER A 353 9.80 -0.70 7.70
CA SER A 353 8.62 -1.31 7.07
C SER A 353 7.59 -1.89 8.05
N THR A 354 7.84 -1.80 9.36
CA THR A 354 6.96 -2.34 10.42
C THR A 354 6.33 -1.24 11.25
N VAL A 355 4.99 -1.27 11.40
CA VAL A 355 4.24 -0.35 12.25
C VAL A 355 4.36 -0.79 13.72
N ASP A 356 3.93 -2.03 14.02
CA ASP A 356 4.02 -2.61 15.36
C ASP A 356 5.32 -3.39 15.55
N LYS A 357 6.40 -2.64 15.68
CA LYS A 357 7.77 -3.17 15.86
C LYS A 357 7.89 -4.12 17.06
N LYS A 358 7.05 -3.95 18.09
CA LYS A 358 7.08 -4.77 19.31
C LYS A 358 6.66 -6.20 19.02
N LYS A 359 5.56 -6.38 18.26
CA LYS A 359 5.07 -7.71 17.89
C LYS A 359 6.10 -8.51 17.10
N VAL A 360 6.78 -7.87 16.15
CA VAL A 360 7.83 -8.54 15.37
C VAL A 360 8.99 -8.94 16.28
N LEU A 361 9.49 -8.03 17.13
CA LEU A 361 10.59 -8.35 18.06
C LEU A 361 10.25 -9.47 19.05
N GLU A 362 9.01 -9.51 19.58
CA GLU A 362 8.56 -10.61 20.44
C GLU A 362 8.64 -11.97 19.73
N GLN A 363 8.29 -12.02 18.44
CA GLN A 363 8.42 -13.23 17.65
C GLN A 363 9.88 -13.55 17.35
N LEU A 364 10.71 -12.57 16.97
CA LEU A 364 12.15 -12.79 16.76
C LEU A 364 12.84 -13.36 18.00
N ILE A 365 12.53 -12.83 19.19
CA ILE A 365 13.07 -13.35 20.45
C ILE A 365 12.71 -14.83 20.64
N LYS A 366 11.49 -15.24 20.30
CA LYS A 366 11.08 -16.65 20.37
C LYS A 366 11.85 -17.51 19.36
N ILE A 367 12.00 -17.04 18.12
CA ILE A 367 12.74 -17.75 17.06
C ILE A 367 14.18 -17.99 17.50
N TYR A 368 14.89 -16.93 17.92
CA TYR A 368 16.28 -17.05 18.34
C TYR A 368 16.48 -17.92 19.59
N LYS A 369 15.55 -17.88 20.55
CA LYS A 369 15.57 -18.80 21.71
C LYS A 369 15.44 -20.26 21.29
N VAL A 370 14.55 -20.56 20.35
CA VAL A 370 14.36 -21.93 19.83
C VAL A 370 15.57 -22.38 19.01
N ALA A 371 16.17 -21.48 18.22
CA ALA A 371 17.35 -21.76 17.41
C ALA A 371 18.67 -21.79 18.21
N GLY A 372 18.66 -21.44 19.50
CA GLY A 372 19.86 -21.44 20.36
C GLY A 372 20.84 -20.30 20.06
N VAL A 373 20.35 -19.17 19.54
CA VAL A 373 21.17 -18.03 19.11
C VAL A 373 21.11 -16.90 20.16
N ASP A 374 21.72 -17.14 21.32
CA ASP A 374 21.57 -16.30 22.53
C ASP A 374 21.99 -14.83 22.35
N ASN A 375 23.00 -14.56 21.52
CA ASN A 375 23.46 -13.18 21.28
C ASN A 375 22.35 -12.33 20.65
N GLN A 376 21.65 -12.86 19.64
CA GLN A 376 20.57 -12.18 18.93
C GLN A 376 19.36 -11.98 19.85
N VAL A 377 19.10 -12.90 20.79
CA VAL A 377 18.10 -12.69 21.86
C VAL A 377 18.41 -11.43 22.65
N VAL A 378 19.66 -11.26 23.11
CA VAL A 378 20.08 -10.09 23.90
C VAL A 378 19.94 -8.79 23.08
N VAL A 379 20.29 -8.82 21.80
CA VAL A 379 20.17 -7.64 20.93
C VAL A 379 18.70 -7.28 20.69
N CYS A 380 17.84 -8.25 20.38
CA CYS A 380 16.40 -8.03 20.24
C CYS A 380 15.77 -7.48 21.54
N GLU A 381 16.14 -8.01 22.71
CA GLU A 381 15.63 -7.53 24.00
C GLU A 381 16.08 -6.09 24.31
N LYS A 382 17.29 -5.70 23.91
CA LYS A 382 17.75 -4.30 24.00
C LYS A 382 16.93 -3.38 23.11
N LEU A 383 16.73 -3.74 21.84
CA LEU A 383 15.93 -2.95 20.91
C LEU A 383 14.48 -2.85 21.38
N PHE A 384 13.91 -3.94 21.90
CA PHE A 384 12.55 -3.96 22.47
C PHE A 384 12.41 -2.92 23.59
N LYS A 385 13.35 -2.89 24.55
CA LYS A 385 13.33 -1.90 25.65
C LYS A 385 13.40 -0.45 25.17
N ILE A 386 14.11 -0.18 24.06
CA ILE A 386 14.20 1.16 23.47
C ILE A 386 12.86 1.59 22.87
N ILE A 387 12.07 0.66 22.34
CA ILE A 387 10.85 0.97 21.59
C ILE A 387 9.55 0.60 22.31
N GLU A 388 9.58 -0.10 23.44
CA GLU A 388 8.38 -0.62 24.13
C GLU A 388 7.37 0.48 24.48
N ARG A 389 7.88 1.70 24.75
CA ARG A 389 7.11 2.89 25.11
C ARG A 389 6.74 3.78 23.92
N ARG A 390 7.24 3.47 22.71
CA ARG A 390 6.90 4.26 21.51
C ARG A 390 5.49 3.92 21.06
N MET A 391 4.72 4.96 20.78
CA MET A 391 3.39 4.81 20.18
C MET A 391 3.49 4.44 18.71
N ILE A 392 2.44 3.82 18.18
CA ILE A 392 2.29 3.62 16.73
C ILE A 392 2.34 4.99 16.04
N PRO A 393 3.16 5.17 15.00
CA PRO A 393 3.18 6.40 14.24
C PRO A 393 1.83 6.66 13.56
N ILE A 394 1.28 7.86 13.76
CA ILE A 394 0.03 8.29 13.15
C ILE A 394 0.28 9.62 12.43
N THR A 395 -0.14 9.69 11.17
CA THR A 395 -0.22 10.94 10.40
C THR A 395 -1.66 11.23 10.01
N TYR A 396 -1.92 12.47 9.59
CA TYR A 396 -3.23 12.93 9.14
C TYR A 396 -3.13 13.46 7.72
N SER A 397 -4.01 12.99 6.84
CA SER A 397 -4.08 13.45 5.44
C SER A 397 -4.39 14.95 5.37
N ARG A 398 -5.38 15.40 6.16
CA ARG A 398 -5.70 16.83 6.30
C ARG A 398 -4.97 17.42 7.51
N VAL A 399 -3.91 18.18 7.23
CA VAL A 399 -3.25 19.04 8.22
C VAL A 399 -4.06 20.34 8.32
N GLN A 400 -4.47 20.72 9.53
CA GLN A 400 -5.24 21.94 9.80
C GLN A 400 -4.50 23.20 9.37
#